data_AF-A0A1M5LB78-F1
#
_entry.id   AF-A0A1M5LB78-F1
#
_cell.length_a   1.000
_cell.length_b   1.000
_cell.length_c   1.000
_cell.angle_alpha   90.00
_cell.angle_beta   90.00
_cell.angle_gamma   90.00
#
_symmetry.space_group_name_H-M   'P 1'
#
loop_
_entity.id
_entity.type
_entity.pdbx_description
1 polymer ?
#
loop_
_entity_poly.entity_id
_entity_poly.type
_entity_poly.pdbx_seq_one_letter_code
_entity_poly.pdbx_strand_id
1 'polypeptide(L)'
;MLSVAGSPPTSAFGGVEAMGDVVNTVRVMEHISADVVARMVASWRTGDADGVADGLIALRAAHGGDEVVAVRAASRTVLRGCAVMMLTLASVRGTRSLVRVRLCDPAGREVDPQHGSASLRSLFAALVATVDGDQAAAEATLERVFDSVSAAERNVLLLTLLAWTAALVDACERHRLPRPRWLAGAAAGRDPVLRRPRLRSVPAGVR
;
A
#
# COMPACT_ATOMS: atom_id res chain seq x y z
N MET A 1 65.61 1.79 -35.62
CA MET A 1 66.36 0.74 -34.89
C MET A 1 65.94 0.85 -33.43
N LEU A 2 65.14 -0.13 -32.90
CA LEU A 2 64.89 -0.52 -31.47
C LEU A 2 64.53 0.59 -30.42
N SER A 3 63.72 0.45 -29.36
CA SER A 3 62.87 -0.57 -28.73
C SER A 3 62.30 0.02 -27.40
N VAL A 4 61.04 -0.31 -27.01
CA VAL A 4 60.49 -0.57 -25.62
C VAL A 4 60.55 0.56 -24.55
N ALA A 5 59.62 0.81 -23.62
CA ALA A 5 58.42 0.17 -23.05
C ALA A 5 57.49 1.24 -22.41
N GLY A 6 56.21 0.91 -22.24
CA GLY A 6 55.31 1.62 -21.33
C GLY A 6 53.93 0.97 -21.30
N SER A 7 53.73 0.00 -20.40
CA SER A 7 52.40 -0.54 -20.11
C SER A 7 51.48 0.54 -19.53
N PRO A 8 50.21 0.66 -19.94
CA PRO A 8 49.22 1.43 -19.21
C PRO A 8 48.68 0.63 -18.01
N PRO A 9 48.29 1.31 -16.91
CA PRO A 9 47.71 0.64 -15.75
C PRO A 9 46.36 0.04 -16.07
N THR A 10 46.20 -1.21 -15.64
CA THR A 10 44.94 -1.92 -15.51
C THR A 10 44.10 -1.27 -14.41
N SER A 11 42.98 -0.67 -14.78
CA SER A 11 41.82 -0.49 -13.88
C SER A 11 40.59 -0.14 -14.71
N ALA A 12 39.97 -1.21 -15.21
CA ALA A 12 38.58 -1.24 -15.66
C ALA A 12 37.74 -1.90 -14.56
N PHE A 13 36.44 -1.55 -14.51
CA PHE A 13 35.37 -2.19 -13.75
C PHE A 13 35.27 -1.90 -12.24
N GLY A 14 34.67 -0.75 -11.89
CA GLY A 14 34.09 -0.50 -10.56
C GLY A 14 32.66 0.09 -10.57
N GLY A 15 32.12 0.43 -11.74
CA GLY A 15 30.83 1.14 -11.86
C GLY A 15 29.59 0.26 -12.06
N VAL A 16 29.75 -1.01 -12.45
CA VAL A 16 28.61 -1.88 -12.79
C VAL A 16 28.16 -2.74 -11.61
N GLU A 17 29.08 -3.17 -10.73
CA GLU A 17 28.74 -3.93 -9.51
C GLU A 17 28.00 -3.06 -8.48
N ALA A 18 28.43 -1.82 -8.25
CA ALA A 18 27.75 -0.91 -7.30
C ALA A 18 26.31 -0.56 -7.73
N MET A 19 26.05 -0.43 -9.04
CA MET A 19 24.69 -0.21 -9.56
C MET A 19 23.84 -1.49 -9.43
N GLY A 20 24.43 -2.66 -9.64
CA GLY A 20 23.77 -3.96 -9.44
C GLY A 20 23.35 -4.19 -7.99
N ASP A 21 24.22 -3.86 -7.03
CA ASP A 21 23.94 -3.98 -5.59
C ASP A 21 22.86 -3.01 -5.12
N VAL A 22 22.86 -1.77 -5.63
CA VAL A 22 21.81 -0.79 -5.31
C VAL A 22 20.46 -1.23 -5.89
N VAL A 23 20.41 -1.65 -7.15
CA VAL A 23 19.16 -2.14 -7.77
C VAL A 23 18.64 -3.40 -7.07
N ASN A 24 19.54 -4.29 -6.65
CA ASN A 24 19.18 -5.50 -5.90
C ASN A 24 18.65 -5.15 -4.50
N THR A 25 19.30 -4.24 -3.79
CA THR A 25 18.88 -3.76 -2.47
C THR A 25 17.51 -3.06 -2.54
N VAL A 26 17.29 -2.21 -3.54
CA VAL A 26 15.98 -1.56 -3.79
C VAL A 26 14.89 -2.59 -4.06
N ARG A 27 15.16 -3.62 -4.88
CA ARG A 27 14.20 -4.70 -5.14
C ARG A 27 13.89 -5.55 -3.91
N VAL A 28 14.90 -5.87 -3.11
CA VAL A 28 14.74 -6.62 -1.86
C VAL A 28 13.89 -5.82 -0.86
N MET A 29 14.15 -4.52 -0.73
CA MET A 29 13.40 -3.63 0.17
C MET A 29 11.96 -3.40 -0.29
N GLU A 30 11.72 -3.35 -1.61
CA GLU A 30 10.37 -3.30 -2.20
C GLU A 30 9.59 -4.60 -1.94
N HIS A 31 10.25 -5.77 -2.03
CA HIS A 31 9.64 -7.06 -1.69
C HIS A 31 9.31 -7.19 -0.20
N ILE A 32 10.25 -6.81 0.68
CA ILE A 32 10.04 -6.84 2.14
C ILE A 32 8.87 -5.93 2.52
N SER A 33 8.80 -4.73 1.92
CA SER A 33 7.69 -3.81 2.15
C SER A 33 6.36 -4.41 1.69
N ALA A 34 6.33 -5.10 0.54
CA ALA A 34 5.11 -5.74 0.04
C ALA A 34 4.62 -6.88 0.96
N ASP A 35 5.52 -7.72 1.46
CA ASP A 35 5.17 -8.82 2.37
C ASP A 35 4.65 -8.31 3.72
N VAL A 36 5.33 -7.29 4.29
CA VAL A 36 4.89 -6.65 5.53
C VAL A 36 3.51 -6.02 5.35
N VAL A 37 3.32 -5.25 4.27
CA VAL A 37 2.01 -4.64 3.96
C VAL A 37 0.94 -5.69 3.74
N ALA A 38 1.23 -6.81 3.07
CA ALA A 38 0.26 -7.89 2.88
C ALA A 38 -0.20 -8.49 4.21
N ARG A 39 0.72 -8.70 5.16
CA ARG A 39 0.38 -9.14 6.52
C ARG A 39 -0.48 -8.11 7.25
N MET A 40 -0.12 -6.83 7.16
CA MET A 40 -0.92 -5.75 7.75
C MET A 40 -2.34 -5.70 7.18
N VAL A 41 -2.51 -5.90 5.86
CA VAL A 41 -3.85 -6.00 5.24
C VAL A 41 -4.60 -7.22 5.80
N ALA A 42 -3.93 -8.35 6.01
CA ALA A 42 -4.55 -9.54 6.61
C ALA A 42 -5.02 -9.28 8.06
N SER A 43 -4.18 -8.67 8.90
CA SER A 43 -4.51 -8.30 10.28
C SER A 43 -5.64 -7.26 10.31
N TRP A 44 -5.61 -6.26 9.44
CA TRP A 44 -6.70 -5.29 9.30
C TRP A 44 -8.04 -5.97 8.98
N ARG A 45 -8.04 -6.93 8.04
CA ARG A 45 -9.25 -7.67 7.63
C ARG A 45 -9.84 -8.54 8.73
N THR A 46 -9.02 -8.98 9.69
CA THR A 46 -9.42 -9.85 10.81
C THR A 46 -9.74 -9.07 12.08
N GLY A 47 -9.47 -7.77 12.12
CA GLY A 47 -9.60 -6.95 13.32
C GLY A 47 -8.47 -7.15 14.33
N ASP A 48 -7.37 -7.78 13.90
CA ASP A 48 -6.15 -7.96 14.69
C ASP A 48 -5.34 -6.65 14.72
N ALA A 49 -5.64 -5.79 15.71
CA ALA A 49 -4.98 -4.50 15.88
C ALA A 49 -3.49 -4.66 16.24
N ASP A 50 -3.15 -5.70 17.00
CA ASP A 50 -1.78 -5.98 17.42
C ASP A 50 -0.92 -6.36 16.21
N GLY A 51 -1.42 -7.22 15.31
CA GLY A 51 -0.71 -7.56 14.08
C GLY A 51 -0.53 -6.38 13.12
N VAL A 52 -1.44 -5.40 13.12
CA VAL A 52 -1.24 -4.14 12.37
C VAL A 52 -0.12 -3.31 13.01
N ALA A 53 -0.08 -3.22 14.34
CA ALA A 53 0.96 -2.50 15.07
C ALA A 53 2.35 -3.15 14.89
N ASP A 54 2.44 -4.47 15.00
CA ASP A 54 3.65 -5.26 14.73
C ASP A 54 4.13 -5.06 13.30
N GLY A 55 3.20 -4.99 12.35
CA GLY A 55 3.50 -4.67 10.95
C GLY A 55 4.14 -3.29 10.78
N LEU A 56 3.68 -2.26 11.49
CA LEU A 56 4.30 -0.93 11.48
C LEU A 56 5.74 -0.97 12.03
N ILE A 57 5.97 -1.73 13.10
CA ILE A 57 7.30 -1.92 13.70
C ILE A 57 8.23 -2.63 12.71
N ALA A 58 7.77 -3.73 12.11
CA ALA A 58 8.51 -4.49 11.11
C ALA A 58 8.81 -3.65 9.86
N LEU A 59 7.87 -2.81 9.44
CA LEU A 59 8.05 -1.88 8.33
C LEU A 59 9.17 -0.89 8.62
N ARG A 60 9.18 -0.26 9.80
CA ARG A 60 10.26 0.67 10.20
C ARG A 60 11.62 -0.05 10.28
N ALA A 61 11.65 -1.24 10.87
CA ALA A 61 12.89 -2.04 10.97
C ALA A 61 13.49 -2.38 9.61
N ALA A 62 12.65 -2.69 8.61
CA ALA A 62 13.08 -2.97 7.24
C ALA A 62 13.73 -1.77 6.53
N HIS A 63 13.46 -0.55 7.00
CA HIS A 63 13.99 0.70 6.44
C HIS A 63 14.95 1.40 7.41
N GLY A 64 15.70 0.64 8.20
CA GLY A 64 16.74 1.17 9.09
C GLY A 64 16.21 2.04 10.24
N GLY A 65 14.92 1.93 10.58
CA GLY A 65 14.25 2.74 11.59
C GLY A 65 13.70 4.07 11.09
N ASP A 66 13.91 4.44 9.82
CA ASP A 66 13.36 5.68 9.26
C ASP A 66 11.87 5.53 8.94
N GLU A 67 11.02 6.09 9.81
CA GLU A 67 9.57 6.05 9.66
C GLU A 67 9.07 6.69 8.35
N VAL A 68 9.68 7.80 7.91
CA VAL A 68 9.21 8.52 6.74
C VAL A 68 9.46 7.71 5.48
N VAL A 69 10.67 7.17 5.36
CA VAL A 69 11.04 6.29 4.23
C VAL A 69 10.17 5.05 4.23
N ALA A 70 9.99 4.41 5.40
CA ALA A 70 9.22 3.18 5.54
C ALA A 70 7.75 3.36 5.14
N VAL A 71 7.09 4.39 5.69
CA VAL A 71 5.67 4.68 5.42
C VAL A 71 5.47 5.10 3.96
N ARG A 72 6.38 5.89 3.39
CA ARG A 72 6.30 6.30 1.98
C ARG A 72 6.45 5.11 1.05
N ALA A 73 7.43 4.24 1.29
CA ALA A 73 7.64 3.02 0.52
C ALA A 73 6.41 2.10 0.57
N ALA A 74 5.86 1.85 1.76
CA ALA A 74 4.63 1.08 1.92
C ALA A 74 3.45 1.72 1.17
N SER A 75 3.29 3.04 1.27
CA SER A 75 2.20 3.78 0.62
C SER A 75 2.26 3.66 -0.90
N ARG A 76 3.45 3.75 -1.50
CA ARG A 76 3.67 3.52 -2.95
C ARG A 76 3.24 2.10 -3.35
N THR A 77 3.68 1.10 -2.61
CA THR A 77 3.31 -0.31 -2.84
C THR A 77 1.81 -0.52 -2.77
N VAL A 78 1.17 0.04 -1.75
CA VAL A 78 -0.28 -0.01 -1.58
C VAL A 78 -1.01 0.64 -2.74
N LEU A 79 -0.65 1.87 -3.11
CA LEU A 79 -1.31 2.62 -4.18
C LEU A 79 -1.25 1.88 -5.52
N ARG A 80 -0.08 1.34 -5.88
CA ARG A 80 0.07 0.50 -7.08
C ARG A 80 -0.82 -0.73 -7.03
N GLY A 81 -0.88 -1.41 -5.88
CA GLY A 81 -1.77 -2.56 -5.68
C GLY A 81 -3.26 -2.21 -5.82
N CYS A 82 -3.67 -1.09 -5.23
CA CYS A 82 -5.03 -0.56 -5.34
C CYS A 82 -5.38 -0.22 -6.80
N ALA A 83 -4.49 0.45 -7.52
CA ALA A 83 -4.69 0.78 -8.93
C ALA A 83 -4.92 -0.47 -9.79
N VAL A 84 -4.09 -1.50 -9.62
CA VAL A 84 -4.24 -2.79 -10.32
C VAL A 84 -5.61 -3.42 -10.02
N MET A 85 -6.01 -3.48 -8.74
CA MET A 85 -7.31 -4.05 -8.36
C MET A 85 -8.49 -3.25 -8.93
N MET A 86 -8.43 -1.92 -8.89
CA MET A 86 -9.47 -1.06 -9.47
C MET A 86 -9.60 -1.22 -10.97
N LEU A 87 -8.49 -1.25 -11.72
CA LEU A 87 -8.49 -1.49 -13.16
C LEU A 87 -9.05 -2.89 -13.50
N THR A 88 -8.70 -3.89 -12.69
CA THR A 88 -9.25 -5.25 -12.83
C THR A 88 -10.77 -5.25 -12.62
N LEU A 89 -11.26 -4.60 -11.57
CA LEU A 89 -12.70 -4.44 -11.29
C LEU A 89 -13.42 -3.69 -12.42
N ALA A 90 -12.80 -2.65 -12.98
CA ALA A 90 -13.34 -1.87 -14.08
C ALA A 90 -13.51 -2.71 -15.35
N SER A 91 -12.53 -3.56 -15.65
CA SER A 91 -12.53 -4.41 -16.85
C SER A 91 -13.75 -5.34 -16.91
N VAL A 92 -14.15 -5.91 -15.77
CA VAL A 92 -15.27 -6.87 -15.68
C VAL A 92 -16.63 -6.20 -15.75
N ARG A 93 -16.69 -4.90 -15.40
CA ARG A 93 -17.92 -4.10 -15.52
C ARG A 93 -18.10 -3.48 -16.91
N GLY A 94 -17.21 -3.75 -17.87
CA GLY A 94 -17.28 -3.22 -19.23
C GLY A 94 -16.98 -1.71 -19.33
N THR A 95 -16.70 -1.05 -18.22
CA THR A 95 -16.33 0.37 -18.14
C THR A 95 -14.81 0.48 -18.22
N ARG A 96 -14.26 0.52 -19.45
CA ARG A 96 -12.82 0.74 -19.66
C ARG A 96 -12.36 2.19 -19.43
N SER A 97 -13.27 3.14 -19.19
CA SER A 97 -12.96 4.57 -19.37
C SER A 97 -13.23 5.49 -18.18
N LEU A 98 -13.89 5.06 -17.09
CA LEU A 98 -14.01 5.90 -15.89
C LEU A 98 -14.25 5.03 -14.66
N VAL A 99 -13.18 4.69 -13.94
CA VAL A 99 -13.32 4.24 -12.55
C VAL A 99 -13.68 5.46 -11.73
N ARG A 100 -14.98 5.73 -11.54
CA ARG A 100 -15.41 6.73 -10.56
C ARG A 100 -15.18 6.14 -9.17
N VAL A 101 -14.02 6.43 -8.58
CA VAL A 101 -13.74 6.11 -7.19
C VAL A 101 -14.57 7.05 -6.33
N ARG A 102 -15.56 6.50 -5.62
CA ARG A 102 -16.38 7.25 -4.66
C ARG A 102 -15.91 6.86 -3.26
N LEU A 103 -15.56 7.85 -2.44
CA LEU A 103 -15.38 7.61 -1.01
C LEU A 103 -16.77 7.44 -0.41
N CYS A 104 -16.99 6.39 0.38
CA CYS A 104 -18.25 6.20 1.08
C CYS A 104 -18.01 6.14 2.59
N ASP A 105 -18.97 6.63 3.37
CA ASP A 105 -19.02 6.47 4.82
C ASP A 105 -19.37 5.02 5.20
N PRO A 106 -19.31 4.65 6.50
CA PRO A 106 -19.69 3.31 6.96
C PRO A 106 -21.16 2.94 6.70
N ALA A 107 -22.04 3.92 6.41
CA ALA A 107 -23.43 3.71 6.03
C ALA A 107 -23.61 3.56 4.50
N GLY A 108 -22.52 3.60 3.72
CA GLY A 108 -22.51 3.47 2.27
C GLY A 108 -22.88 4.74 1.51
N ARG A 109 -22.96 5.89 2.18
CA ARG A 109 -23.24 7.19 1.54
C ARG A 109 -21.96 7.75 0.96
N GLU A 110 -22.04 8.29 -0.25
CA GLU A 110 -20.90 9.00 -0.84
C GLU A 110 -20.51 10.19 0.04
N VAL A 111 -19.24 10.22 0.40
CA VAL A 111 -18.58 11.34 1.07
C VAL A 111 -17.85 12.11 0.00
N ASP A 112 -18.13 13.41 -0.08
CA ASP A 112 -17.38 14.31 -0.94
C ASP A 112 -15.90 14.32 -0.49
N PRO A 113 -14.95 13.96 -1.37
CA PRO A 113 -13.53 14.04 -1.06
C PRO A 113 -13.12 15.40 -0.50
N GLN A 114 -13.80 16.50 -0.90
CA GLN A 114 -13.57 17.87 -0.43
C GLN A 114 -13.79 18.05 1.09
N HIS A 115 -14.59 17.17 1.72
CA HIS A 115 -14.86 17.20 3.16
C HIS A 115 -13.82 16.40 4.00
N GLY A 116 -12.85 15.76 3.34
CA GLY A 116 -11.70 15.14 4.01
C GLY A 116 -10.59 16.14 4.35
N SER A 117 -9.66 15.75 5.22
CA SER A 117 -8.44 16.54 5.46
C SER A 117 -7.68 16.79 4.16
N ALA A 118 -6.92 17.89 4.09
CA ALA A 118 -6.11 18.21 2.90
C ALA A 118 -5.16 17.06 2.51
N SER A 119 -4.62 16.36 3.51
CA SER A 119 -3.75 15.20 3.36
C SER A 119 -4.48 14.01 2.73
N LEU A 120 -5.71 13.71 3.17
CA LEU A 120 -6.51 12.62 2.61
C LEU A 120 -6.94 12.90 1.16
N ARG A 121 -7.25 14.16 0.82
CA ARG A 121 -7.54 14.58 -0.56
C ARG A 121 -6.35 14.38 -1.48
N SER A 122 -5.17 14.74 -0.99
CA SER A 122 -3.93 14.60 -1.75
C SER A 122 -3.54 13.12 -1.90
N LEU A 123 -3.77 12.30 -0.87
CA LEU A 123 -3.60 10.85 -0.94
C LEU A 123 -4.53 10.21 -1.98
N PHE A 124 -5.79 10.65 -2.02
CA PHE A 124 -6.75 10.22 -3.03
C PHE A 124 -6.34 10.68 -4.43
N ALA A 125 -5.85 11.91 -4.59
CA ALA A 125 -5.34 12.41 -5.87
C ALA A 125 -4.15 11.59 -6.36
N ALA A 126 -3.23 11.19 -5.48
CA ALA A 126 -2.13 10.29 -5.81
C ALA A 126 -2.64 8.92 -6.29
N LEU A 127 -3.69 8.38 -5.68
CA LEU A 127 -4.33 7.14 -6.13
C LEU A 127 -4.94 7.28 -7.53
N VAL A 128 -5.65 8.37 -7.80
CA VAL A 128 -6.23 8.64 -9.13
C VAL A 128 -5.13 8.75 -10.18
N ALA A 129 -4.08 9.54 -9.92
CA ALA A 129 -2.93 9.63 -10.82
C ALA A 129 -2.27 8.26 -11.09
N THR A 130 -2.18 7.41 -10.05
CA THR A 130 -1.66 6.03 -10.20
C THR A 130 -2.55 5.19 -11.12
N VAL A 131 -3.87 5.31 -11.02
CA VAL A 131 -4.86 4.62 -11.87
C VAL A 131 -4.78 5.10 -13.32
N ASP A 132 -4.60 6.40 -13.53
CA ASP A 132 -4.48 7.03 -14.85
C ASP A 132 -3.12 6.75 -15.52
N GLY A 133 -2.19 6.12 -14.80
CA GLY A 133 -0.84 5.80 -15.28
C GLY A 133 0.17 6.94 -15.13
N ASP A 134 -0.20 8.06 -14.53
CA ASP A 134 0.68 9.18 -14.22
C ASP A 134 1.45 8.92 -12.90
N GLN A 135 2.44 8.03 -12.99
CA GLN A 135 3.30 7.68 -11.85
C GLN A 135 4.11 8.86 -11.33
N ALA A 136 4.49 9.80 -12.20
CA ALA A 136 5.27 10.97 -11.80
C ALA A 136 4.45 11.92 -10.94
N ALA A 137 3.20 12.21 -11.33
CA ALA A 137 2.30 13.04 -10.53
C ALA A 137 1.88 12.36 -9.23
N ALA A 138 1.65 11.04 -9.26
CA ALA A 138 1.36 10.26 -8.07
C ALA A 138 2.50 10.34 -7.06
N GLU A 139 3.74 10.15 -7.51
CA GLU A 139 4.94 10.18 -6.67
C GLU A 139 5.17 11.57 -6.06
N ALA A 140 5.18 12.61 -6.91
CA ALA A 140 5.35 13.98 -6.44
C ALA A 140 4.28 14.41 -5.43
N THR A 141 3.06 13.87 -5.56
CA THR A 141 1.98 14.13 -4.61
C THR A 141 2.19 13.40 -3.29
N LEU A 142 2.62 12.14 -3.31
CA LEU A 142 2.92 11.39 -2.09
C LEU A 142 4.05 12.03 -1.29
N GLU A 143 5.15 12.38 -1.95
CA GLU A 143 6.30 13.01 -1.29
C GLU A 143 5.87 14.27 -0.56
N ARG A 144 5.16 15.18 -1.26
CA ARG A 144 4.65 16.42 -0.68
C ARG A 144 3.75 16.18 0.53
N VAL A 145 2.83 15.23 0.45
CA VAL A 145 1.91 14.91 1.55
C VAL A 145 2.69 14.42 2.77
N PHE A 146 3.57 13.44 2.59
CA PHE A 146 4.33 12.85 3.69
C PHE A 146 5.36 13.81 4.28
N ASP A 147 5.86 14.76 3.51
CA ASP A 147 6.74 15.83 4.01
C ASP A 147 5.97 16.88 4.84
N SER A 148 4.71 17.13 4.52
CA SER A 148 3.90 18.18 5.17
C SER A 148 3.19 17.76 6.46
N VAL A 149 3.09 16.47 6.75
CA VAL A 149 2.26 15.95 7.86
C VAL A 149 3.09 15.43 9.03
N SER A 150 2.49 15.43 10.23
CA SER A 150 3.11 14.89 11.44
C SER A 150 3.27 13.36 11.38
N ALA A 151 4.18 12.78 12.17
CA ALA A 151 4.37 11.33 12.23
C ALA A 151 3.09 10.55 12.55
N ALA A 152 2.29 11.04 13.51
CA ALA A 152 0.99 10.45 13.83
C ALA A 152 0.05 10.46 12.62
N GLU A 153 0.01 11.57 11.89
CA GLU A 153 -0.82 11.70 10.69
C GLU A 153 -0.32 10.82 9.54
N ARG A 154 1.00 10.61 9.37
CA ARG A 154 1.54 9.63 8.41
C ARG A 154 1.01 8.22 8.67
N ASN A 155 0.98 7.80 9.93
CA ASN A 155 0.43 6.50 10.32
C ASN A 155 -1.07 6.42 10.01
N VAL A 156 -1.85 7.47 10.29
CA VAL A 156 -3.28 7.53 9.94
C VAL A 156 -3.49 7.40 8.42
N LEU A 157 -2.67 8.07 7.60
CA LEU A 157 -2.74 7.97 6.14
C LEU A 157 -2.42 6.55 5.65
N LEU A 158 -1.40 5.90 6.23
CA LEU A 158 -1.07 4.51 5.90
C LEU A 158 -2.20 3.55 6.31
N LEU A 159 -2.76 3.71 7.50
CA LEU A 159 -3.92 2.92 7.94
C LEU A 159 -5.12 3.12 7.02
N THR A 160 -5.33 4.34 6.53
CA THR A 160 -6.38 4.65 5.54
C THR A 160 -6.15 3.90 4.23
N LEU A 161 -4.91 3.89 3.73
CA LEU A 161 -4.52 3.13 2.54
C LEU A 161 -4.75 1.62 2.74
N LEU A 162 -4.39 1.07 3.91
CA LEU A 162 -4.63 -0.34 4.24
C LEU A 162 -6.12 -0.67 4.26
N ALA A 163 -6.95 0.22 4.82
CA ALA A 163 -8.40 0.06 4.82
C ALA A 163 -8.99 0.02 3.39
N TRP A 164 -8.55 0.92 2.51
CA TRP A 164 -8.93 0.89 1.09
C TRP A 164 -8.49 -0.39 0.39
N THR A 165 -7.26 -0.84 0.68
CA THR A 165 -6.71 -2.08 0.13
C THR A 165 -7.53 -3.29 0.56
N ALA A 166 -7.87 -3.40 1.84
CA ALA A 166 -8.70 -4.48 2.37
C ALA A 166 -10.08 -4.51 1.68
N ALA A 167 -10.71 -3.33 1.49
CA ALA A 167 -11.99 -3.21 0.81
C ALA A 167 -11.92 -3.63 -0.68
N LEU A 168 -10.82 -3.28 -1.37
CA LEU A 168 -10.57 -3.70 -2.76
C LEU A 168 -10.29 -5.20 -2.87
N VAL A 169 -9.52 -5.76 -1.94
CA VAL A 169 -9.29 -7.20 -1.86
C VAL A 169 -10.62 -7.94 -1.72
N ASP A 170 -11.48 -7.49 -0.81
CA ASP A 170 -12.82 -8.05 -0.64
C ASP A 170 -13.67 -7.94 -1.91
N ALA A 171 -13.59 -6.82 -2.62
CA ALA A 171 -14.31 -6.64 -3.88
C ALA A 171 -13.82 -7.60 -4.97
N CYS A 172 -12.50 -7.73 -5.13
CA CYS A 172 -11.91 -8.70 -6.06
C CYS A 172 -12.31 -10.13 -5.70
N GLU A 173 -12.28 -10.52 -4.42
CA GLU A 173 -12.70 -11.85 -3.97
C GLU A 173 -14.19 -12.12 -4.26
N ARG A 174 -15.09 -11.17 -3.94
CA ARG A 174 -16.52 -11.28 -4.23
C ARG A 174 -16.81 -11.48 -5.72
N HIS A 175 -16.00 -10.88 -6.58
CA HIS A 175 -16.13 -10.98 -8.05
C HIS A 175 -15.21 -12.04 -8.68
N ARG A 176 -14.49 -12.84 -7.87
CA ARG A 176 -13.52 -13.86 -8.32
C ARG A 176 -12.47 -13.31 -9.31
N LEU A 177 -11.99 -12.11 -9.03
CA LEU A 177 -11.01 -11.42 -9.86
C LEU A 177 -9.59 -11.64 -9.35
N PRO A 178 -8.59 -11.64 -10.25
CA PRO A 178 -7.19 -11.70 -9.84
C PRO A 178 -6.83 -10.46 -9.00
N ARG A 179 -5.92 -10.68 -8.04
CA ARG A 179 -5.31 -9.65 -7.21
C ARG A 179 -3.80 -9.64 -7.46
N PRO A 180 -3.08 -8.55 -7.12
CA PRO A 180 -1.63 -8.55 -7.14
C PRO A 180 -1.06 -9.73 -6.35
N ARG A 181 -0.05 -10.42 -6.91
CA ARG A 181 0.53 -11.64 -6.33
C ARG A 181 0.98 -11.48 -4.87
N TRP A 182 1.49 -10.30 -4.53
CA TRP A 182 1.98 -10.00 -3.18
C TRP A 182 0.84 -9.90 -2.15
N LEU A 183 -0.41 -9.69 -2.59
CA LEU A 183 -1.61 -9.73 -1.74
C LEU A 183 -2.23 -11.14 -1.62
N ALA A 184 -1.60 -12.18 -2.17
CA ALA A 184 -2.14 -13.54 -2.11
C ALA A 184 -2.31 -14.02 -0.66
N GLY A 185 -1.34 -13.76 0.22
CA GLY A 185 -1.41 -14.13 1.64
C GLY A 185 -2.51 -13.41 2.43
N ALA A 186 -2.90 -12.21 2.01
CA ALA A 186 -3.96 -11.43 2.67
C ALA A 186 -5.36 -12.05 2.53
N ALA A 187 -5.53 -13.04 1.65
CA ALA A 187 -6.81 -13.77 1.45
C ALA A 187 -7.13 -14.76 2.57
N ALA A 188 -6.11 -15.34 3.18
CA ALA A 188 -6.25 -16.49 4.07
C ALA A 188 -6.86 -16.12 5.44
N GLY A 189 -6.98 -14.83 5.76
CA GLY A 189 -7.40 -14.35 7.08
C GLY A 189 -8.91 -14.39 7.35
N ARG A 190 -9.79 -14.61 6.37
CA ARG A 190 -11.24 -14.65 6.66
C ARG A 190 -11.66 -16.01 7.22
N ASP A 191 -11.56 -16.17 8.53
CA ASP A 191 -12.38 -17.13 9.25
C ASP A 191 -13.83 -16.57 9.37
N PRO A 192 -14.87 -17.24 8.82
CA PRO A 192 -16.25 -16.73 8.81
C PRO A 192 -16.95 -16.63 10.18
N VAL A 193 -16.24 -16.81 11.30
CA VAL A 193 -16.84 -16.96 12.65
C VAL A 193 -17.14 -15.62 13.35
N LEU A 194 -16.64 -14.47 12.89
CA LEU A 194 -17.02 -13.17 13.47
C LEU A 194 -18.35 -12.64 12.87
N ARG A 195 -19.41 -13.44 12.93
CA ARG A 195 -20.78 -12.93 12.85
C ARG A 195 -21.13 -12.26 14.18
N ARG A 196 -21.20 -10.92 14.14
CA ARG A 196 -21.89 -9.97 15.04
C ARG A 196 -22.03 -10.39 16.53
N PRO A 197 -21.64 -9.53 17.50
CA PRO A 197 -22.10 -9.73 18.87
C PRO A 197 -23.63 -9.73 18.86
N ARG A 198 -24.25 -10.91 19.05
CA ARG A 198 -25.65 -10.98 19.44
C ARG A 198 -25.72 -10.36 20.83
N LEU A 199 -26.11 -9.09 20.89
CA LEU A 199 -26.63 -8.51 22.11
C LEU A 199 -27.73 -9.46 22.59
N ARG A 200 -27.43 -10.26 23.62
CA ARG A 200 -28.45 -11.03 24.34
C ARG A 200 -29.42 -9.99 24.88
N SER A 201 -30.65 -10.00 24.38
CA SER A 201 -31.75 -9.28 25.00
C SER A 201 -31.84 -9.71 26.46
N VAL A 202 -31.63 -8.76 27.37
CA VAL A 202 -31.93 -8.92 28.78
C VAL A 202 -33.44 -9.17 28.88
N PRO A 203 -33.91 -10.26 29.49
CA PRO A 203 -35.33 -10.43 29.73
C PRO A 203 -35.79 -9.36 30.71
N ALA A 204 -36.70 -8.52 30.26
CA ALA A 204 -37.48 -7.66 31.14
C ALA A 204 -38.35 -8.57 32.02
N GLY A 205 -38.01 -8.66 33.30
CA GLY A 205 -38.86 -9.36 34.27
C GLY A 205 -38.12 -9.95 35.45
N VAL A 206 -37.72 -9.11 36.40
CA VAL A 206 -37.80 -9.47 37.83
C VAL A 206 -38.36 -8.22 38.54
N ARG A 207 -39.39 -8.48 39.34
CA ARG A 207 -40.24 -7.51 40.03
C ARG A 207 -39.49 -6.64 41.03
#